data_AF-A0A2H5YTC6-F1
#
_entry.id   AF-A0A2H5YTC6-F1
#
_cell.length_a   1.000
_cell.length_b   1.000
_cell.length_c   1.000
_cell.angle_alpha   90.00
_cell.angle_beta   90.00
_cell.angle_gamma   90.00
#
_symmetry.space_group_name_H-M   'P 1'
#
loop_
_entity.id
_entity.type
_entity.pdbx_description
1 polymer ?
#
loop_
_entity_poly.entity_id
_entity_poly.type
_entity_poly.pdbx_seq_one_letter_code
_entity_poly.pdbx_strand_id
1 'polypeptide(L)'
;MSLAGQCLFRRITRIVVVTSLILLLSSCGAESAPSGSPADTPASVPSTPTAPATPSPVATPVTTVDEETLELVSALAQIWGHLEASAASIEAGDWSYAEAHAGHPVAEYWEQVEGPLTEQGLAQPLREALDRYLHAVERQASDYQQAHQAAVSQTREALEAVAGESWNDPAFRAELIRHLLESVEHEYSEAVQDGQLAELVEYQDAWGFFTVARQLYPDIAQQVQAGSSEAAEEIEHELAELDRVFGSFIVQPGQAPASPEEVNEAVGEVRAELAKALQLATTEPKGPAETIAEIKAMMQQALDAYARGEQDEAYDLAADAYLEGFEKIEGDLIQRGEREFVEEVEIQFKELRDGFRQGRPQEELQALVDEISGKLDHALEVLQ
;
A
#
# COMPACT_ATOMS: atom_id res chain seq x y z
N MET A 1 19.34 -24.24 57.87
CA MET A 1 19.70 -25.42 57.06
C MET A 1 18.88 -25.27 55.79
N SER A 2 19.40 -24.69 54.69
CA SER A 2 20.38 -25.25 53.72
C SER A 2 19.82 -26.53 53.07
N LEU A 3 19.71 -26.70 51.75
CA LEU A 3 20.34 -26.10 50.54
C LEU A 3 19.23 -25.86 49.46
N ALA A 4 19.25 -24.88 48.55
CA ALA A 4 20.23 -24.52 47.50
C ALA A 4 20.40 -25.59 46.39
N GLY A 5 20.07 -25.23 45.13
CA GLY A 5 20.15 -26.14 43.97
C GLY A 5 19.66 -25.53 42.65
N GLN A 6 20.41 -24.56 42.10
CA GLN A 6 20.26 -24.13 40.71
C GLN A 6 20.99 -25.10 39.76
N CYS A 7 20.51 -25.26 38.53
CA CYS A 7 21.30 -25.87 37.46
C CYS A 7 21.16 -25.07 36.15
N LEU A 8 22.22 -25.01 35.36
CA LEU A 8 22.54 -23.90 34.47
C LEU A 8 22.75 -24.38 33.02
N PHE A 9 22.26 -23.59 32.04
CA PHE A 9 22.67 -23.44 30.63
C PHE A 9 23.33 -24.61 29.86
N ARG A 10 22.90 -24.77 28.60
CA ARG A 10 23.86 -24.92 27.49
C ARG A 10 23.32 -24.36 26.16
N ARG A 11 23.79 -23.18 25.76
CA ARG A 11 23.76 -22.71 24.36
C ARG A 11 24.94 -23.34 23.60
N ILE A 12 24.75 -23.71 22.33
CA ILE A 12 25.82 -24.21 21.46
C ILE A 12 26.13 -23.15 20.41
N THR A 13 27.21 -22.40 20.62
CA THR A 13 27.77 -21.48 19.61
C THR A 13 28.87 -22.22 18.85
N ARG A 14 28.79 -22.29 17.51
CA ARG A 14 29.90 -22.75 16.67
C ARG A 14 30.83 -21.57 16.36
N ILE A 15 32.09 -21.70 16.75
CA ILE A 15 33.17 -20.77 16.41
C ILE A 15 33.97 -21.40 15.26
N VAL A 16 34.17 -20.67 14.18
CA VAL A 16 35.15 -20.99 13.13
C VAL A 16 36.30 -19.99 13.24
N VAL A 17 37.52 -20.50 13.37
CA VAL A 17 38.75 -19.71 13.43
C VAL A 17 39.43 -19.77 12.06
N VAL A 18 39.72 -18.61 11.47
CA VAL A 18 40.66 -18.49 10.34
C VAL A 18 41.74 -17.48 10.74
N THR A 19 42.99 -17.90 10.63
CA THR A 19 44.18 -17.18 11.12
C THR A 19 44.69 -16.15 10.13
N SER A 20 44.90 -14.91 10.60
CA SER A 20 45.61 -13.86 9.87
C SER A 20 47.12 -14.08 9.85
N LEU A 21 47.77 -13.75 8.74
CA LEU A 21 49.23 -13.60 8.65
C LEU A 21 49.54 -12.18 8.15
N ILE A 22 50.27 -11.41 8.97
CA ILE A 22 50.68 -10.03 8.68
C ILE A 22 52.18 -10.00 8.37
N LEU A 23 52.57 -9.28 7.32
CA LEU A 23 53.96 -8.84 7.12
C LEU A 23 53.96 -7.40 6.58
N LEU A 24 54.64 -6.52 7.30
CA LEU A 24 54.78 -5.08 7.01
C LEU A 24 56.02 -4.81 6.15
N LEU A 25 56.04 -3.69 5.40
CA LEU A 25 56.93 -2.54 5.61
C LEU A 25 56.90 -1.50 4.45
N SER A 26 56.76 -0.22 4.83
CA SER A 26 57.43 1.03 4.36
C SER A 26 58.25 1.08 3.04
N SER A 27 58.47 2.20 2.34
CA SER A 27 57.93 3.59 2.31
C SER A 27 58.71 4.41 1.24
N CYS A 28 58.23 5.61 0.86
CA CYS A 28 58.95 6.76 0.23
C CYS A 28 59.40 6.71 -1.25
N GLY A 29 59.32 7.87 -1.93
CA GLY A 29 60.22 8.27 -3.03
C GLY A 29 59.60 9.19 -4.09
N ALA A 30 60.05 10.44 -4.23
CA ALA A 30 59.48 11.45 -5.14
C ALA A 30 60.34 11.75 -6.40
N GLU A 31 59.67 12.33 -7.41
CA GLU A 31 60.13 13.28 -8.45
C GLU A 31 61.44 13.09 -9.24
N SER A 32 61.34 13.24 -10.57
CA SER A 32 62.10 14.28 -11.32
C SER A 32 61.67 14.40 -12.79
N ALA A 33 61.56 15.64 -13.28
CA ALA A 33 61.61 16.02 -14.71
C ALA A 33 63.08 16.45 -15.06
N PRO A 34 63.51 16.72 -16.33
CA PRO A 34 62.93 17.79 -17.16
C PRO A 34 63.02 17.71 -18.72
N SER A 35 62.21 18.55 -19.38
CA SER A 35 62.48 19.43 -20.54
C SER A 35 63.29 18.99 -21.80
N GLY A 36 62.72 19.26 -22.99
CA GLY A 36 63.44 19.37 -24.27
C GLY A 36 62.53 19.54 -25.50
N SER A 37 62.49 20.74 -26.08
CA SER A 37 61.75 21.14 -27.32
C SER A 37 62.72 21.97 -28.21
N PRO A 38 62.40 22.52 -29.41
CA PRO A 38 61.22 22.39 -30.29
C PRO A 38 61.66 21.92 -31.72
N ALA A 39 61.05 22.20 -32.90
CA ALA A 39 59.85 22.92 -33.37
C ALA A 39 59.43 22.39 -34.75
N ASP A 40 58.17 22.60 -35.18
CA ASP A 40 57.83 23.36 -36.41
C ASP A 40 56.30 23.57 -36.56
N THR A 41 55.87 24.61 -37.28
CA THR A 41 54.46 25.03 -37.46
C THR A 41 54.17 25.26 -38.94
N PRO A 42 52.91 25.12 -39.42
CA PRO A 42 52.27 26.34 -39.95
C PRO A 42 50.73 26.45 -39.74
N ALA A 43 50.33 27.67 -39.32
CA ALA A 43 49.17 28.47 -39.76
C ALA A 43 47.73 27.87 -39.88
N SER A 44 46.95 28.08 -38.82
CA SER A 44 45.71 28.90 -38.76
C SER A 44 44.60 28.84 -39.83
N VAL A 45 43.37 28.57 -39.35
CA VAL A 45 42.10 29.12 -39.86
C VAL A 45 41.30 29.65 -38.66
N PRO A 46 40.67 30.85 -38.71
CA PRO A 46 39.89 31.37 -37.58
C PRO A 46 38.45 30.84 -37.59
N SER A 47 38.01 30.28 -36.46
CA SER A 47 36.59 29.95 -36.21
C SER A 47 36.04 30.82 -35.07
N THR A 48 34.85 31.35 -35.28
CA THR A 48 34.12 32.20 -34.32
C THR A 48 33.79 31.42 -33.04
N PRO A 49 33.89 32.01 -31.83
CA PRO A 49 33.47 31.33 -30.61
C PRO A 49 31.94 31.24 -30.53
N THR A 50 31.40 30.07 -30.80
CA THR A 50 30.01 29.71 -30.42
C THR A 50 29.95 29.58 -28.90
N ALA A 51 28.99 30.24 -28.26
CA ALA A 51 28.75 30.08 -26.83
C ALA A 51 28.41 28.60 -26.51
N PRO A 52 28.86 28.04 -25.37
CA PRO A 52 28.46 26.70 -24.98
C PRO A 52 26.94 26.69 -24.77
N ALA A 53 26.25 25.82 -25.51
CA ALA A 53 24.85 25.55 -25.24
C ALA A 53 24.75 24.92 -23.85
N THR A 54 23.95 25.53 -22.97
CA THR A 54 23.58 24.91 -21.70
C THR A 54 22.94 23.56 -22.00
N PRO A 55 23.41 22.43 -21.43
CA PRO A 55 22.70 21.18 -21.59
C PRO A 55 21.29 21.36 -21.01
N SER A 56 20.27 21.05 -21.81
CA SER A 56 18.92 20.84 -21.27
C SER A 56 19.00 19.77 -20.17
N PRO A 57 18.23 19.88 -19.09
CA PRO A 57 18.18 18.82 -18.10
C PRO A 57 17.81 17.51 -18.80
N VAL A 58 18.60 16.48 -18.59
CA VAL A 58 18.22 15.12 -18.97
C VAL A 58 17.02 14.79 -18.10
N ALA A 59 15.85 14.64 -18.70
CA ALA A 59 14.70 14.09 -17.99
C ALA A 59 15.10 12.69 -17.52
N THR A 60 15.11 12.49 -16.20
CA THR A 60 15.22 11.17 -15.60
C THR A 60 14.07 10.32 -16.15
N PRO A 61 14.30 9.11 -16.67
CA PRO A 61 13.20 8.24 -17.05
C PRO A 61 12.40 7.90 -15.79
N VAL A 62 11.13 8.29 -15.78
CA VAL A 62 10.16 7.82 -14.80
C VAL A 62 9.93 6.32 -15.06
N THR A 63 10.03 5.50 -14.01
CA THR A 63 9.74 4.07 -14.11
C THR A 63 8.23 3.88 -14.16
N THR A 64 7.71 3.52 -15.33
CA THR A 64 6.30 3.14 -15.49
C THR A 64 6.12 1.67 -15.12
N VAL A 65 5.39 1.42 -14.03
CA VAL A 65 4.93 0.08 -13.65
C VAL A 65 3.85 -0.39 -14.63
N ASP A 66 3.78 -1.71 -14.86
CA ASP A 66 2.71 -2.32 -15.64
C ASP A 66 1.46 -2.48 -14.78
N GLU A 67 0.47 -1.60 -14.98
CA GLU A 67 -0.72 -1.43 -14.14
C GLU A 67 -1.55 -2.73 -14.06
N GLU A 68 -1.80 -3.42 -15.18
CA GLU A 68 -2.56 -4.68 -15.23
C GLU A 68 -1.87 -5.80 -14.42
N THR A 69 -0.54 -5.89 -14.51
CA THR A 69 0.25 -6.84 -13.70
C THR A 69 0.24 -6.43 -12.22
N LEU A 70 0.30 -5.14 -11.90
CA LEU A 70 0.26 -4.64 -10.53
C LEU A 70 -1.08 -4.92 -9.86
N GLU A 71 -2.22 -4.62 -10.51
CA GLU A 71 -3.57 -4.90 -10.02
C GLU A 71 -3.74 -6.39 -9.68
N LEU A 72 -3.37 -7.29 -10.61
CA LEU A 72 -3.47 -8.74 -10.42
C LEU A 72 -2.56 -9.24 -9.28
N VAL A 73 -1.38 -8.65 -9.12
CA VAL A 73 -0.45 -8.97 -8.04
C VAL A 73 -0.96 -8.44 -6.69
N SER A 74 -1.61 -7.27 -6.67
CA SER A 74 -2.24 -6.71 -5.47
C SER A 74 -3.39 -7.58 -4.98
N ALA A 75 -4.28 -8.04 -5.87
CA ALA A 75 -5.33 -9.00 -5.53
C ALA A 75 -4.77 -10.31 -4.92
N LEU A 76 -3.66 -10.82 -5.47
CA LEU A 76 -2.97 -12.00 -4.91
C LEU A 76 -2.30 -11.70 -3.55
N ALA A 77 -1.88 -10.47 -3.30
CA ALA A 77 -1.32 -10.07 -2.01
C ALA A 77 -2.42 -9.84 -0.94
N GLN A 78 -3.60 -9.35 -1.34
CA GLN A 78 -4.79 -9.28 -0.47
C GLN A 78 -5.27 -10.69 -0.10
N ILE A 79 -5.33 -11.63 -1.06
CA ILE A 79 -5.55 -13.06 -0.78
C ILE A 79 -4.57 -13.58 0.27
N TRP A 80 -3.29 -13.20 0.23
CA TRP A 80 -2.32 -13.57 1.26
C TRP A 80 -2.64 -12.92 2.62
N GLY A 81 -3.07 -11.65 2.64
CA GLY A 81 -3.49 -10.96 3.86
C GLY A 81 -4.62 -11.68 4.61
N HIS A 82 -5.70 -12.06 3.92
CA HIS A 82 -6.80 -12.82 4.53
C HIS A 82 -6.36 -14.20 5.06
N LEU A 83 -5.40 -14.87 4.41
CA LEU A 83 -4.85 -16.13 4.92
C LEU A 83 -4.15 -15.91 6.27
N GLU A 84 -3.33 -14.85 6.40
CA GLU A 84 -2.68 -14.50 7.67
C GLU A 84 -3.71 -14.07 8.73
N ALA A 85 -4.74 -13.29 8.37
CA ALA A 85 -5.84 -12.90 9.25
C ALA A 85 -6.66 -14.12 9.74
N SER A 86 -6.95 -15.07 8.86
CA SER A 86 -7.58 -16.35 9.22
C SER A 86 -6.71 -17.15 10.20
N ALA A 87 -5.42 -17.27 9.94
CA ALA A 87 -4.49 -17.97 10.81
C ALA A 87 -4.41 -17.30 12.21
N ALA A 88 -4.33 -15.98 12.26
CA ALA A 88 -4.34 -15.20 13.50
C ALA A 88 -5.66 -15.38 14.29
N SER A 89 -6.80 -15.44 13.61
CA SER A 89 -8.11 -15.76 14.21
C SER A 89 -8.14 -17.16 14.84
N ILE A 90 -7.53 -18.16 14.20
CA ILE A 90 -7.40 -19.50 14.79
C ILE A 90 -6.49 -19.48 16.04
N GLU A 91 -5.38 -18.73 16.02
CA GLU A 91 -4.49 -18.58 17.17
C GLU A 91 -5.16 -17.84 18.35
N ALA A 92 -6.02 -16.87 18.04
CA ALA A 92 -6.89 -16.20 19.00
C ALA A 92 -8.04 -17.11 19.52
N GLY A 93 -8.31 -18.22 18.83
CA GLY A 93 -9.33 -19.19 19.18
C GLY A 93 -10.72 -18.91 18.59
N ASP A 94 -10.85 -17.90 17.73
CA ASP A 94 -12.10 -17.57 17.05
C ASP A 94 -12.15 -18.18 15.65
N TRP A 95 -12.73 -19.38 15.60
CA TRP A 95 -12.92 -20.11 14.35
C TRP A 95 -13.99 -19.49 13.44
N SER A 96 -14.83 -18.56 13.94
CA SER A 96 -15.86 -17.93 13.12
C SER A 96 -15.26 -16.86 12.22
N TYR A 97 -14.41 -15.98 12.76
CA TYR A 97 -13.65 -15.03 11.93
C TYR A 97 -12.62 -15.76 11.07
N ALA A 98 -12.01 -16.85 11.56
CA ALA A 98 -11.13 -17.66 10.72
C ALA A 98 -11.84 -18.24 9.48
N GLU A 99 -13.10 -18.68 9.61
CA GLU A 99 -13.90 -19.21 8.49
C GLU A 99 -14.26 -18.11 7.48
N ALA A 100 -14.63 -16.91 7.95
CA ALA A 100 -14.86 -15.74 7.10
C ALA A 100 -13.60 -15.39 6.28
N HIS A 101 -12.49 -15.13 6.95
CA HIS A 101 -11.20 -14.79 6.34
C HIS A 101 -10.66 -15.89 5.41
N ALA A 102 -10.90 -17.17 5.71
CA ALA A 102 -10.53 -18.25 4.80
C ALA A 102 -11.43 -18.33 3.55
N GLY A 103 -12.61 -17.69 3.57
CA GLY A 103 -13.56 -17.59 2.47
C GLY A 103 -13.34 -16.39 1.55
N HIS A 104 -12.98 -15.23 2.12
CA HIS A 104 -12.74 -13.95 1.44
C HIS A 104 -11.90 -14.09 0.14
N PRO A 105 -10.73 -14.79 0.14
CA PRO A 105 -9.95 -15.08 -1.08
C PRO A 105 -10.70 -15.67 -2.29
N VAL A 106 -11.78 -16.42 -2.06
CA VAL A 106 -12.59 -17.02 -3.11
C VAL A 106 -13.87 -16.22 -3.38
N ALA A 107 -14.38 -15.51 -2.37
CA ALA A 107 -15.62 -14.75 -2.44
C ALA A 107 -15.44 -13.41 -3.17
N GLU A 108 -14.41 -12.63 -2.85
CA GLU A 108 -14.17 -11.33 -3.49
C GLU A 108 -13.23 -11.42 -4.70
N TYR A 109 -12.08 -12.09 -4.56
CA TYR A 109 -10.98 -11.96 -5.53
C TYR A 109 -10.99 -12.98 -6.68
N TRP A 110 -11.72 -14.09 -6.57
CA TRP A 110 -11.57 -15.21 -7.53
C TRP A 110 -11.97 -14.86 -8.96
N GLU A 111 -13.01 -14.04 -9.14
CA GLU A 111 -13.48 -13.61 -10.48
C GLU A 111 -12.40 -12.80 -11.23
N GLN A 112 -11.67 -11.94 -10.50
CA GLN A 112 -10.57 -11.15 -11.06
C GLN A 112 -9.36 -12.02 -11.41
N VAL A 113 -8.94 -12.94 -10.52
CA VAL A 113 -7.68 -13.67 -10.69
C VAL A 113 -7.78 -14.95 -11.53
N GLU A 114 -8.96 -15.60 -11.63
CA GLU A 114 -9.08 -16.92 -12.27
C GLU A 114 -8.62 -16.94 -13.73
N GLY A 115 -9.04 -15.95 -14.51
CA GLY A 115 -8.72 -15.85 -15.94
C GLY A 115 -7.22 -15.78 -16.20
N PRO A 116 -6.53 -14.71 -15.74
CA PRO A 116 -5.09 -14.54 -15.92
C PRO A 116 -4.26 -15.71 -15.36
N LEU A 117 -4.62 -16.24 -14.18
CA LEU A 117 -3.93 -17.40 -13.60
C LEU A 117 -4.16 -18.68 -14.41
N THR A 118 -5.29 -18.83 -15.10
CA THR A 118 -5.58 -19.99 -15.95
C THR A 118 -4.67 -20.02 -17.18
N GLU A 119 -4.37 -18.87 -17.78
CA GLU A 119 -3.46 -18.77 -18.93
C GLU A 119 -2.04 -19.24 -18.58
N GLN A 120 -1.62 -19.02 -17.33
CA GLN A 120 -0.32 -19.45 -16.79
C GLN A 120 -0.34 -20.86 -16.16
N GLY A 121 -1.51 -21.50 -16.04
CA GLY A 121 -1.68 -22.80 -15.40
C GLY A 121 -1.60 -22.78 -13.86
N LEU A 122 -1.73 -21.60 -13.25
CA LEU A 122 -1.61 -21.35 -11.81
C LEU A 122 -2.97 -21.45 -11.07
N ALA A 123 -4.08 -21.21 -11.77
CA ALA A 123 -5.41 -21.12 -11.16
C ALA A 123 -5.81 -22.40 -10.41
N GLN A 124 -5.72 -23.58 -11.06
CA GLN A 124 -6.12 -24.84 -10.42
C GLN A 124 -5.28 -25.15 -9.16
N PRO A 125 -3.93 -25.11 -9.17
CA PRO A 125 -3.13 -25.28 -7.96
C PRO A 125 -3.48 -24.32 -6.82
N LEU A 126 -3.71 -23.04 -7.12
CA LEU A 126 -4.10 -22.06 -6.09
C LEU A 126 -5.49 -22.37 -5.54
N ARG A 127 -6.48 -22.60 -6.41
CA ARG A 127 -7.86 -22.91 -6.00
C ARG A 127 -7.95 -24.14 -5.12
N GLU A 128 -7.27 -25.22 -5.50
CA GLU A 128 -7.23 -26.46 -4.71
C GLU A 128 -6.55 -26.29 -3.34
N ALA A 129 -5.69 -25.28 -3.18
CA ALA A 129 -5.05 -24.94 -1.91
C ALA A 129 -5.95 -24.06 -1.03
N LEU A 130 -6.58 -23.02 -1.60
CA LEU A 130 -7.56 -22.17 -0.93
C LEU A 130 -8.77 -22.98 -0.43
N ASP A 131 -9.43 -23.74 -1.33
CA ASP A 131 -10.57 -24.59 -0.99
C ASP A 131 -10.20 -25.57 0.14
N ARG A 132 -9.00 -26.18 0.08
CA ARG A 132 -8.54 -27.12 1.12
C ARG A 132 -8.33 -26.44 2.46
N TYR A 133 -7.83 -25.21 2.48
CA TYR A 133 -7.65 -24.46 3.72
C TYR A 133 -9.00 -24.11 4.34
N LEU A 134 -9.93 -23.51 3.59
CA LEU A 134 -11.29 -23.23 4.05
C LEU A 134 -11.97 -24.48 4.64
N HIS A 135 -11.97 -25.61 3.90
CA HIS A 135 -12.53 -26.88 4.40
C HIS A 135 -11.81 -27.41 5.66
N ALA A 136 -10.55 -27.05 5.91
CA ALA A 136 -9.85 -27.40 7.14
C ALA A 136 -10.26 -26.50 8.30
N VAL A 137 -10.53 -25.21 8.04
CA VAL A 137 -11.01 -24.23 9.04
C VAL A 137 -12.46 -24.53 9.47
N GLU A 138 -13.40 -24.67 8.52
CA GLU A 138 -14.80 -25.06 8.75
C GLU A 138 -14.94 -26.29 9.66
N ARG A 139 -14.00 -27.23 9.50
CA ARG A 139 -14.00 -28.53 10.18
C ARG A 139 -13.15 -28.55 11.45
N GLN A 140 -12.47 -27.45 11.77
CA GLN A 140 -11.47 -27.33 12.83
C GLN A 140 -10.46 -28.50 12.79
N ALA A 141 -10.01 -28.83 11.57
CA ALA A 141 -9.24 -30.03 11.28
C ALA A 141 -7.80 -29.91 11.82
N SER A 142 -7.25 -31.00 12.35
CA SER A 142 -5.92 -30.99 13.00
C SER A 142 -4.75 -30.65 12.07
N ASP A 143 -4.98 -30.63 10.76
CA ASP A 143 -4.04 -30.32 9.69
C ASP A 143 -4.23 -28.91 9.09
N TYR A 144 -5.07 -28.05 9.68
CA TYR A 144 -5.30 -26.67 9.20
C TYR A 144 -4.00 -25.89 8.98
N GLN A 145 -2.99 -26.05 9.84
CA GLN A 145 -1.69 -25.37 9.71
C GLN A 145 -0.94 -25.79 8.44
N GLN A 146 -1.07 -27.06 8.02
CA GLN A 146 -0.46 -27.55 6.79
C GLN A 146 -1.24 -27.05 5.56
N ALA A 147 -2.56 -26.95 5.65
CA ALA A 147 -3.39 -26.40 4.59
C ALA A 147 -3.14 -24.89 4.41
N HIS A 148 -3.04 -24.12 5.50
CA HIS A 148 -2.65 -22.71 5.50
C HIS A 148 -1.31 -22.49 4.80
N GLN A 149 -0.27 -23.24 5.22
CA GLN A 149 1.06 -23.16 4.60
C GLN A 149 1.04 -23.48 3.11
N ALA A 150 0.20 -24.42 2.67
CA ALA A 150 0.04 -24.73 1.25
C ALA A 150 -0.67 -23.59 0.49
N ALA A 151 -1.73 -23.00 1.06
CA ALA A 151 -2.44 -21.86 0.48
C ALA A 151 -1.52 -20.64 0.33
N VAL A 152 -0.81 -20.23 1.39
CA VAL A 152 0.16 -19.12 1.35
C VAL A 152 1.29 -19.41 0.36
N SER A 153 1.81 -20.65 0.31
CA SER A 153 2.84 -21.02 -0.66
C SER A 153 2.34 -20.90 -2.11
N GLN A 154 1.15 -21.41 -2.44
CA GLN A 154 0.62 -21.29 -3.80
C GLN A 154 0.25 -19.84 -4.16
N THR A 155 -0.23 -19.05 -3.21
CA THR A 155 -0.53 -17.62 -3.42
C THR A 155 0.75 -16.86 -3.77
N ARG A 156 1.82 -17.08 -3.01
CA ARG A 156 3.12 -16.48 -3.27
C ARG A 156 3.75 -16.98 -4.57
N GLU A 157 3.68 -18.27 -4.88
CA GLU A 157 4.13 -18.80 -6.18
C GLU A 157 3.38 -18.17 -7.36
N ALA A 158 2.06 -17.96 -7.23
CA ALA A 158 1.25 -17.30 -8.26
C ALA A 158 1.65 -15.82 -8.43
N LEU A 159 1.79 -15.11 -7.32
CA LEU A 159 2.20 -13.71 -7.25
C LEU A 159 3.60 -13.48 -7.86
N GLU A 160 4.60 -14.32 -7.52
CA GLU A 160 5.94 -14.25 -8.12
C GLU A 160 5.93 -14.60 -9.62
N ALA A 161 5.11 -15.55 -10.04
CA ALA A 161 5.00 -15.97 -11.44
C ALA A 161 4.33 -14.90 -12.32
N VAL A 162 3.26 -14.27 -11.82
CA VAL A 162 2.57 -13.15 -12.49
C VAL A 162 3.49 -11.94 -12.59
N ALA A 163 4.12 -11.52 -11.49
CA ALA A 163 5.02 -10.38 -11.47
C ALA A 163 6.30 -10.58 -12.32
N GLY A 164 6.74 -11.83 -12.52
CA GLY A 164 7.83 -12.18 -13.44
C GLY A 164 9.14 -11.45 -13.13
N GLU A 165 9.70 -10.74 -14.11
CA GLU A 165 10.93 -9.94 -13.90
C GLU A 165 10.67 -8.73 -12.98
N SER A 166 9.47 -8.14 -13.02
CA SER A 166 9.06 -7.00 -12.18
C SER A 166 9.06 -7.33 -10.68
N TRP A 167 8.96 -8.61 -10.30
CA TRP A 167 9.11 -9.05 -8.91
C TRP A 167 10.45 -8.66 -8.26
N ASN A 168 11.47 -8.35 -9.07
CA ASN A 168 12.79 -7.94 -8.61
C ASN A 168 13.02 -6.43 -8.73
N ASP A 169 12.06 -5.67 -9.23
CA ASP A 169 12.11 -4.21 -9.29
C ASP A 169 11.65 -3.60 -7.94
N PRO A 170 12.49 -2.82 -7.25
CA PRO A 170 12.08 -2.08 -6.05
C PRO A 170 10.90 -1.14 -6.29
N ALA A 171 10.76 -0.58 -7.49
CA ALA A 171 9.66 0.32 -7.83
C ALA A 171 8.31 -0.43 -7.87
N PHE A 172 8.26 -1.57 -8.56
CA PHE A 172 7.10 -2.45 -8.60
C PHE A 172 6.68 -2.92 -7.19
N ARG A 173 7.65 -3.35 -6.37
CA ARG A 173 7.39 -3.75 -4.98
C ARG A 173 6.88 -2.61 -4.11
N ALA A 174 7.32 -1.39 -4.35
CA ALA A 174 6.86 -0.22 -3.60
C ALA A 174 5.43 0.17 -3.98
N GLU A 175 5.05 0.09 -5.25
CA GLU A 175 3.63 0.28 -5.65
C GLU A 175 2.73 -0.83 -5.10
N LEU A 176 3.19 -2.09 -5.08
CA LEU A 176 2.46 -3.18 -4.42
C LEU A 176 2.21 -2.91 -2.92
N ILE A 177 3.23 -2.38 -2.23
CA ILE A 177 3.08 -1.95 -0.82
C ILE A 177 2.11 -0.78 -0.71
N ARG A 178 2.14 0.19 -1.64
CA ARG A 178 1.21 1.33 -1.67
C ARG A 178 -0.25 0.87 -1.84
N HIS A 179 -0.53 -0.02 -2.80
CA HIS A 179 -1.88 -0.59 -3.02
C HIS A 179 -2.38 -1.41 -1.82
N LEU A 180 -1.51 -2.20 -1.18
CA LEU A 180 -1.88 -2.93 0.03
C LEU A 180 -2.24 -1.98 1.18
N LEU A 181 -1.49 -0.89 1.34
CA LEU A 181 -1.78 0.10 2.38
C LEU A 181 -3.02 0.94 2.06
N GLU A 182 -3.33 1.20 0.78
CA GLU A 182 -4.62 1.77 0.34
C GLU A 182 -5.79 0.87 0.74
N SER A 183 -5.62 -0.45 0.64
CA SER A 183 -6.61 -1.40 1.16
C SER A 183 -6.73 -1.30 2.70
N VAL A 184 -5.63 -1.06 3.42
CA VAL A 184 -5.65 -0.84 4.88
C VAL A 184 -6.47 0.40 5.25
N GLU A 185 -6.37 1.50 4.49
CA GLU A 185 -7.20 2.72 4.69
C GLU A 185 -8.70 2.39 4.54
N HIS A 186 -9.06 1.64 3.48
CA HIS A 186 -10.45 1.23 3.21
C HIS A 186 -11.02 0.34 4.32
N GLU A 187 -10.40 -0.82 4.57
CA GLU A 187 -10.91 -1.79 5.55
C GLU A 187 -10.97 -1.21 6.98
N TYR A 188 -10.01 -0.36 7.35
CA TYR A 188 -10.02 0.28 8.67
C TYR A 188 -11.15 1.30 8.82
N SER A 189 -11.49 2.01 7.74
CA SER A 189 -12.59 2.98 7.70
C SER A 189 -13.96 2.29 7.77
N GLU A 190 -14.11 1.13 7.14
CA GLU A 190 -15.28 0.25 7.31
C GLU A 190 -15.39 -0.24 8.76
N ALA A 191 -14.26 -0.71 9.33
CA ALA A 191 -14.17 -1.28 10.66
C ALA A 191 -14.51 -0.30 11.80
N VAL A 192 -14.06 0.96 11.72
CA VAL A 192 -14.13 1.93 12.83
C VAL A 192 -15.10 3.08 12.49
N GLN A 193 -16.26 3.07 13.14
CA GLN A 193 -17.33 4.06 12.92
C GLN A 193 -17.73 4.73 14.24
N ASP A 194 -18.00 6.04 14.21
CA ASP A 194 -18.33 6.86 15.39
C ASP A 194 -17.36 6.69 16.58
N GLY A 195 -16.07 6.43 16.30
CA GLY A 195 -15.02 6.19 17.30
C GLY A 195 -15.12 4.83 18.02
N GLN A 196 -15.81 3.86 17.43
CA GLN A 196 -15.98 2.50 17.95
C GLN A 196 -15.66 1.48 16.87
N LEU A 197 -15.16 0.31 17.26
CA LEU A 197 -15.10 -0.83 16.36
C LEU A 197 -16.54 -1.30 16.06
N ALA A 198 -16.99 -1.07 14.82
CA ALA A 198 -18.28 -1.51 14.30
C ALA A 198 -18.17 -2.95 13.79
N GLU A 199 -17.24 -3.21 12.88
CA GLU A 199 -17.01 -4.52 12.27
C GLU A 199 -15.59 -5.02 12.58
N LEU A 200 -15.48 -6.12 13.33
CA LEU A 200 -14.19 -6.71 13.71
C LEU A 200 -13.54 -7.47 12.55
N VAL A 201 -14.33 -7.93 11.58
CA VAL A 201 -13.82 -8.65 10.41
C VAL A 201 -12.96 -7.71 9.55
N GLU A 202 -13.45 -6.52 9.20
CA GLU A 202 -12.70 -5.56 8.37
C GLU A 202 -11.44 -5.04 9.10
N TYR A 203 -11.47 -4.86 10.44
CA TYR A 203 -10.25 -4.55 11.21
C TYR A 203 -9.17 -5.64 11.08
N GLN A 204 -9.59 -6.90 10.97
CA GLN A 204 -8.68 -8.03 10.83
C GLN A 204 -8.18 -8.20 9.40
N ASP A 205 -8.93 -7.76 8.39
CA ASP A 205 -8.47 -7.70 7.00
C ASP A 205 -7.50 -6.54 6.78
N ALA A 206 -7.78 -5.35 7.35
CA ALA A 206 -6.81 -4.27 7.48
C ALA A 206 -5.49 -4.75 8.14
N TRP A 207 -5.61 -5.53 9.23
CA TRP A 207 -4.45 -6.15 9.89
C TRP A 207 -3.71 -7.14 8.98
N GLY A 208 -4.42 -7.93 8.19
CA GLY A 208 -3.87 -8.91 7.24
C GLY A 208 -3.09 -8.23 6.10
N PHE A 209 -3.69 -7.21 5.47
CA PHE A 209 -3.07 -6.44 4.41
C PHE A 209 -1.83 -5.67 4.91
N PHE A 210 -1.92 -5.02 6.07
CA PHE A 210 -0.76 -4.39 6.72
C PHE A 210 0.34 -5.41 7.03
N THR A 211 -0.02 -6.61 7.52
CA THR A 211 0.93 -7.70 7.79
C THR A 211 1.69 -8.13 6.54
N VAL A 212 1.04 -8.19 5.37
CA VAL A 212 1.71 -8.48 4.10
C VAL A 212 2.60 -7.31 3.66
N ALA A 213 2.11 -6.06 3.71
CA ALA A 213 2.90 -4.88 3.39
C ALA A 213 4.18 -4.78 4.24
N ARG A 214 4.08 -5.02 5.55
CA ARG A 214 5.21 -5.03 6.50
C ARG A 214 6.19 -6.18 6.25
N GLN A 215 5.73 -7.31 5.71
CA GLN A 215 6.59 -8.41 5.27
C GLN A 215 7.34 -8.13 3.95
N LEU A 216 6.76 -7.31 3.05
CA LEU A 216 7.36 -6.97 1.75
C LEU A 216 8.40 -5.84 1.85
N TYR A 217 8.19 -4.84 2.71
CA TYR A 217 9.06 -3.67 2.84
C TYR A 217 10.57 -3.97 3.08
N PRO A 218 10.97 -4.94 3.94
CA PRO A 218 12.38 -5.25 4.18
C PRO A 218 13.20 -5.61 2.94
N ASP A 219 12.56 -6.13 1.88
CA ASP A 219 13.24 -6.49 0.62
C ASP A 219 13.59 -5.27 -0.25
N ILE A 220 12.97 -4.10 0.00
CA ILE A 220 13.27 -2.83 -0.69
C ILE A 220 13.90 -1.76 0.21
N ALA A 221 13.93 -1.96 1.53
CA ALA A 221 14.40 -0.97 2.51
C ALA A 221 15.82 -0.44 2.22
N GLN A 222 16.73 -1.26 1.67
CA GLN A 222 18.08 -0.80 1.29
C GLN A 222 18.04 0.21 0.12
N GLN A 223 17.12 0.03 -0.82
CA GLN A 223 16.95 0.86 -2.01
C GLN A 223 16.26 2.17 -1.65
N VAL A 224 15.23 2.11 -0.79
CA VAL A 224 14.59 3.28 -0.16
C VAL A 224 15.65 4.13 0.56
N GLN A 225 16.42 3.53 1.48
CA GLN A 225 17.52 4.15 2.21
C GLN A 225 18.62 4.75 1.31
N ALA A 226 18.85 4.18 0.13
CA ALA A 226 19.81 4.68 -0.86
C ALA A 226 19.27 5.85 -1.70
N GLY A 227 17.95 5.91 -1.92
CA GLY A 227 17.27 7.02 -2.57
C GLY A 227 17.08 8.22 -1.65
N SER A 228 16.64 7.99 -0.40
CA SER A 228 16.53 9.01 0.65
C SER A 228 16.64 8.37 2.04
N SER A 229 17.60 8.85 2.86
CA SER A 229 17.73 8.42 4.26
C SER A 229 16.60 8.96 5.13
N GLU A 230 16.16 10.18 4.85
CA GLU A 230 15.04 10.83 5.52
C GLU A 230 13.77 10.00 5.29
N ALA A 231 13.48 9.64 4.03
CA ALA A 231 12.34 8.79 3.70
C ALA A 231 12.37 7.42 4.41
N ALA A 232 13.53 6.77 4.46
CA ALA A 232 13.67 5.49 5.14
C ALA A 232 13.47 5.60 6.67
N GLU A 233 13.84 6.75 7.26
CA GLU A 233 13.61 7.03 8.68
C GLU A 233 12.13 7.31 8.98
N GLU A 234 11.45 8.12 8.15
CA GLU A 234 10.00 8.38 8.29
C GLU A 234 9.15 7.12 8.01
N ILE A 235 9.44 6.35 6.96
CA ILE A 235 8.70 5.09 6.67
C ILE A 235 8.80 4.10 7.83
N GLU A 236 9.98 3.92 8.44
CA GLU A 236 10.12 3.03 9.61
C GLU A 236 9.50 3.62 10.89
N HIS A 237 9.29 4.94 10.96
CA HIS A 237 8.51 5.58 12.02
C HIS A 237 7.02 5.27 11.86
N GLU A 238 6.45 5.56 10.69
CA GLU A 238 5.01 5.38 10.44
C GLU A 238 4.59 3.90 10.40
N LEU A 239 5.41 3.02 9.80
CA LEU A 239 5.19 1.57 9.92
C LEU A 239 5.22 1.12 11.40
N ALA A 240 6.00 1.77 12.27
CA ALA A 240 6.01 1.46 13.70
C ALA A 240 4.81 2.06 14.47
N GLU A 241 4.19 3.15 14.00
CA GLU A 241 2.90 3.62 14.54
C GLU A 241 1.76 2.69 14.09
N LEU A 242 1.73 2.26 12.83
CA LEU A 242 0.80 1.22 12.35
C LEU A 242 1.00 -0.12 13.10
N ASP A 243 2.24 -0.55 13.39
CA ASP A 243 2.53 -1.70 14.26
C ASP A 243 1.94 -1.53 15.69
N ARG A 244 1.67 -0.30 16.16
CA ARG A 244 0.97 -0.05 17.44
C ARG A 244 -0.55 -0.09 17.27
N VAL A 245 -1.10 0.49 16.20
CA VAL A 245 -2.54 0.42 15.87
C VAL A 245 -3.00 -1.03 15.73
N PHE A 246 -2.21 -1.84 15.01
CA PHE A 246 -2.42 -3.27 14.76
C PHE A 246 -1.80 -4.17 15.84
N GLY A 247 -1.27 -3.60 16.93
CA GLY A 247 -0.65 -4.32 18.04
C GLY A 247 -1.63 -5.20 18.85
N SER A 248 -2.93 -5.18 18.53
CA SER A 248 -3.94 -6.05 19.14
C SER A 248 -4.93 -6.59 18.11
N PHE A 249 -4.69 -7.81 17.64
CA PHE A 249 -5.56 -8.53 16.68
C PHE A 249 -7.03 -8.70 17.13
N ILE A 250 -7.31 -8.52 18.43
CA ILE A 250 -8.67 -8.36 18.96
C ILE A 250 -8.71 -7.05 19.76
N VAL A 251 -9.54 -6.10 19.31
CA VAL A 251 -9.87 -4.91 20.11
C VAL A 251 -10.73 -5.33 21.30
N GLN A 252 -10.24 -5.12 22.53
CA GLN A 252 -10.99 -5.52 23.73
C GLN A 252 -12.14 -4.55 24.04
N PRO A 253 -13.28 -5.04 24.57
CA PRO A 253 -14.40 -4.17 24.96
C PRO A 253 -13.98 -3.05 25.92
N GLY A 254 -14.12 -1.80 25.47
CA GLY A 254 -13.75 -0.60 26.22
C GLY A 254 -12.34 -0.06 25.95
N GLN A 255 -11.57 -0.68 25.06
CA GLN A 255 -10.46 -0.03 24.37
C GLN A 255 -11.02 0.67 23.12
N ALA A 256 -10.80 1.98 23.00
CA ALA A 256 -11.05 2.67 21.74
C ALA A 256 -9.98 2.24 20.72
N PRO A 257 -10.34 1.96 19.46
CA PRO A 257 -9.36 1.85 18.38
C PRO A 257 -8.69 3.22 18.13
N ALA A 258 -7.66 3.23 17.27
CA ALA A 258 -7.23 4.48 16.64
C ALA A 258 -8.36 5.01 15.75
N SER A 259 -8.33 6.29 15.38
CA SER A 259 -9.31 6.80 14.44
C SER A 259 -8.90 6.49 12.99
N PRO A 260 -9.83 6.40 12.02
CA PRO A 260 -9.46 6.22 10.61
C PRO A 260 -8.49 7.30 10.11
N GLU A 261 -8.65 8.55 10.56
CA GLU A 261 -7.76 9.65 10.21
C GLU A 261 -6.32 9.44 10.71
N GLU A 262 -6.13 8.86 11.91
CA GLU A 262 -4.80 8.49 12.43
C GLU A 262 -4.14 7.37 11.60
N VAL A 263 -4.93 6.50 10.96
CA VAL A 263 -4.42 5.43 10.07
C VAL A 263 -4.13 5.98 8.67
N ASN A 264 -5.02 6.80 8.12
CA ASN A 264 -4.85 7.45 6.81
C ASN A 264 -3.64 8.40 6.81
N GLU A 265 -3.36 9.13 7.89
CA GLU A 265 -2.15 9.97 8.02
C GLU A 265 -0.88 9.11 7.94
N ALA A 266 -0.77 8.06 8.75
CA ALA A 266 0.40 7.18 8.78
C ALA A 266 0.60 6.40 7.46
N VAL A 267 -0.48 5.90 6.86
CA VAL A 267 -0.44 5.23 5.55
C VAL A 267 -0.04 6.22 4.44
N GLY A 268 -0.67 7.40 4.40
CA GLY A 268 -0.39 8.45 3.42
C GLY A 268 1.09 8.86 3.41
N GLU A 269 1.69 9.04 4.59
CA GLU A 269 3.12 9.35 4.72
C GLU A 269 4.02 8.19 4.27
N VAL A 270 3.74 6.93 4.64
CA VAL A 270 4.49 5.77 4.10
C VAL A 270 4.41 5.73 2.57
N ARG A 271 3.22 5.94 2.01
CA ARG A 271 2.98 5.95 0.56
C ARG A 271 3.75 7.08 -0.12
N ALA A 272 3.74 8.28 0.45
CA ALA A 272 4.43 9.46 -0.09
C ALA A 272 5.96 9.31 -0.03
N GLU A 273 6.50 8.86 1.09
CA GLU A 273 7.95 8.70 1.27
C GLU A 273 8.51 7.52 0.46
N LEU A 274 7.74 6.43 0.25
CA LEU A 274 8.11 5.37 -0.71
C LEU A 274 8.24 5.93 -2.12
N ALA A 275 7.27 6.74 -2.56
CA ALA A 275 7.28 7.35 -3.88
C ALA A 275 8.45 8.33 -4.07
N LYS A 276 8.72 9.17 -3.07
CA LYS A 276 9.87 10.10 -3.01
C LYS A 276 11.21 9.36 -3.02
N ALA A 277 11.37 8.30 -2.23
CA ALA A 277 12.63 7.56 -2.13
C ALA A 277 12.98 6.84 -3.44
N LEU A 278 11.99 6.22 -4.09
CA LEU A 278 12.20 5.39 -5.28
C LEU A 278 11.93 6.13 -6.60
N GLN A 279 11.59 7.42 -6.55
CA GLN A 279 11.24 8.25 -7.71
C GLN A 279 10.12 7.60 -8.55
N LEU A 280 9.12 7.07 -7.84
CA LEU A 280 7.98 6.43 -8.46
C LEU A 280 7.18 7.43 -9.28
N ALA A 281 6.41 6.93 -10.23
CA ALA A 281 5.41 7.71 -10.93
C ALA A 281 4.24 7.99 -9.99
N THR A 282 4.41 8.92 -9.04
CA THR A 282 3.24 9.62 -8.50
C THR A 282 2.49 10.15 -9.72
N THR A 283 1.22 9.79 -9.88
CA THR A 283 0.29 10.74 -10.48
C THR A 283 0.52 12.04 -9.72
N GLU A 284 0.97 13.10 -10.42
CA GLU A 284 1.10 14.43 -9.82
C GLU A 284 -0.18 14.66 -9.03
N PRO A 285 -0.11 15.01 -7.72
CA PRO A 285 -1.28 15.08 -6.88
C PRO A 285 -2.32 15.92 -7.59
N LYS A 286 -3.42 15.26 -7.99
CA LYS A 286 -4.32 15.77 -9.01
C LYS A 286 -4.71 17.19 -8.60
N GLY A 287 -4.43 18.14 -9.48
CA GLY A 287 -4.67 19.55 -9.16
C GLY A 287 -6.16 19.69 -8.81
N PRO A 288 -6.58 20.61 -7.92
CA PRO A 288 -7.95 20.67 -7.41
C PRO A 288 -9.04 20.56 -8.49
N ALA A 289 -8.80 21.08 -9.70
CA ALA A 289 -9.69 20.97 -10.85
C ALA A 289 -9.92 19.53 -11.36
N GLU A 290 -8.88 18.69 -11.32
CA GLU A 290 -8.89 17.30 -11.81
C GLU A 290 -9.51 16.38 -10.76
N THR A 291 -9.11 16.50 -9.49
CA THR A 291 -9.76 15.78 -8.36
C THR A 291 -11.27 16.09 -8.33
N ILE A 292 -11.66 17.36 -8.44
CA ILE A 292 -13.08 17.75 -8.46
C ILE A 292 -13.83 17.25 -9.70
N ALA A 293 -13.16 17.11 -10.85
CA ALA A 293 -13.78 16.49 -12.02
C ALA A 293 -14.04 14.98 -11.81
N GLU A 294 -13.14 14.28 -11.11
CA GLU A 294 -13.29 12.85 -10.81
C GLU A 294 -14.33 12.57 -9.74
N ILE A 295 -14.38 13.35 -8.65
CA ILE A 295 -15.46 13.30 -7.66
C ILE A 295 -16.84 13.37 -8.36
N LYS A 296 -16.98 14.33 -9.29
CA LYS A 296 -18.22 14.51 -10.07
C LYS A 296 -18.50 13.35 -11.03
N ALA A 297 -17.46 12.71 -11.57
CA ALA A 297 -17.60 11.52 -12.40
C ALA A 297 -18.07 10.30 -11.58
N MET A 298 -17.46 10.05 -10.41
CA MET A 298 -17.83 8.96 -9.50
C MET A 298 -19.26 9.11 -8.98
N MET A 299 -19.67 10.32 -8.54
CA MET A 299 -21.07 10.57 -8.16
C MET A 299 -22.07 10.29 -9.30
N GLN A 300 -21.71 10.56 -10.55
CA GLN A 300 -22.56 10.25 -11.71
C GLN A 300 -22.59 8.74 -12.00
N GLN A 301 -21.46 8.04 -11.84
CA GLN A 301 -21.40 6.57 -11.96
C GLN A 301 -22.25 5.89 -10.87
N ALA A 302 -22.22 6.39 -9.63
CA ALA A 302 -23.07 5.93 -8.53
C ALA A 302 -24.57 6.05 -8.87
N LEU A 303 -25.00 7.20 -9.43
CA LEU A 303 -26.38 7.38 -9.91
C LEU A 303 -26.74 6.43 -11.05
N ASP A 304 -25.81 6.13 -11.94
CA ASP A 304 -26.03 5.22 -13.08
C ASP A 304 -26.07 3.74 -12.66
N ALA A 305 -25.26 3.32 -11.67
CA ALA A 305 -25.35 2.01 -11.00
C ALA A 305 -26.67 1.85 -10.24
N TYR A 306 -27.06 2.87 -9.47
CA TYR A 306 -28.34 2.87 -8.78
C TYR A 306 -29.54 2.76 -9.74
N ALA A 307 -29.46 3.41 -10.91
CA ALA A 307 -30.48 3.33 -11.96
C ALA A 307 -30.57 1.94 -12.62
N ARG A 308 -29.47 1.20 -12.67
CA ARG A 308 -29.42 -0.22 -13.09
C ARG A 308 -29.95 -1.17 -12.01
N GLY A 309 -29.96 -0.72 -10.75
CA GLY A 309 -30.41 -1.48 -9.59
C GLY A 309 -29.29 -2.11 -8.77
N GLU A 310 -28.02 -1.78 -9.07
CA GLU A 310 -26.86 -2.17 -8.27
C GLU A 310 -26.72 -1.18 -7.10
N GLN A 311 -27.41 -1.45 -5.99
CA GLN A 311 -27.43 -0.55 -4.83
C GLN A 311 -26.10 -0.51 -4.08
N ASP A 312 -25.38 -1.62 -4.05
CA ASP A 312 -24.10 -1.75 -3.34
C ASP A 312 -23.00 -1.01 -4.13
N GLU A 313 -22.83 -1.31 -5.43
CA GLU A 313 -21.97 -0.55 -6.38
C GLU A 313 -22.23 0.98 -6.31
N ALA A 314 -23.49 1.41 -6.16
CA ALA A 314 -23.84 2.82 -6.01
C ALA A 314 -23.47 3.41 -4.63
N TYR A 315 -23.47 2.61 -3.56
CA TYR A 315 -22.99 3.02 -2.25
C TYR A 315 -21.47 3.16 -2.26
N ASP A 316 -20.76 2.19 -2.85
CA ASP A 316 -19.29 2.13 -2.90
C ASP A 316 -18.74 3.33 -3.69
N LEU A 317 -19.21 3.53 -4.94
CA LEU A 317 -18.85 4.68 -5.78
C LEU A 317 -19.14 6.05 -5.14
N ALA A 318 -20.12 6.12 -4.22
CA ALA A 318 -20.43 7.34 -3.47
C ALA A 318 -19.54 7.53 -2.24
N ALA A 319 -19.00 6.45 -1.67
CA ALA A 319 -17.98 6.48 -0.63
C ALA A 319 -16.62 6.87 -1.25
N ASP A 320 -16.24 6.28 -2.37
CA ASP A 320 -14.99 6.56 -3.09
C ASP A 320 -14.93 8.01 -3.57
N ALA A 321 -16.06 8.56 -4.04
CA ALA A 321 -16.17 9.98 -4.39
C ALA A 321 -15.80 10.93 -3.22
N TYR A 322 -15.99 10.48 -1.97
CA TYR A 322 -15.55 11.20 -0.78
C TYR A 322 -14.10 10.83 -0.40
N LEU A 323 -13.81 9.56 -0.13
CA LEU A 323 -12.51 9.08 0.37
C LEU A 323 -11.38 9.27 -0.66
N GLU A 324 -11.56 8.76 -1.88
CA GLU A 324 -10.58 8.93 -2.95
C GLU A 324 -10.59 10.32 -3.58
N GLY A 325 -11.51 11.19 -3.17
CA GLY A 325 -11.84 12.42 -3.87
C GLY A 325 -11.80 13.65 -2.98
N PHE A 326 -12.87 13.88 -2.23
CA PHE A 326 -13.03 15.09 -1.42
C PHE A 326 -12.05 15.16 -0.24
N GLU A 327 -11.77 14.04 0.44
CA GLU A 327 -10.79 13.95 1.55
C GLU A 327 -9.43 14.57 1.17
N LYS A 328 -8.98 14.31 -0.07
CA LYS A 328 -7.71 14.79 -0.63
C LYS A 328 -7.61 16.32 -0.78
N ILE A 329 -8.73 17.06 -0.72
CA ILE A 329 -8.77 18.54 -0.75
C ILE A 329 -9.23 19.17 0.57
N GLU A 330 -9.67 18.34 1.52
CA GLU A 330 -9.82 18.54 2.97
C GLU A 330 -8.97 19.63 3.60
N GLY A 331 -7.71 19.25 3.78
CA GLY A 331 -6.72 20.03 4.51
C GLY A 331 -6.45 21.39 3.86
N ASP A 332 -6.50 21.49 2.54
CA ASP A 332 -6.27 22.76 1.83
C ASP A 332 -7.46 23.73 1.96
N LEU A 333 -8.70 23.22 1.94
CA LEU A 333 -9.89 24.01 2.22
C LEU A 333 -9.90 24.52 3.66
N ILE A 334 -9.59 23.65 4.63
CA ILE A 334 -9.48 24.01 6.05
C ILE A 334 -8.39 25.06 6.27
N GLN A 335 -7.22 24.94 5.61
CA GLN A 335 -6.15 25.93 5.67
C GLN A 335 -6.56 27.30 5.10
N ARG A 336 -7.44 27.32 4.09
CA ARG A 336 -8.02 28.55 3.51
C ARG A 336 -9.17 29.13 4.32
N GLY A 337 -9.66 28.40 5.33
CA GLY A 337 -10.66 28.86 6.32
C GLY A 337 -12.01 28.17 6.23
N GLU A 338 -12.20 27.25 5.29
CA GLU A 338 -13.49 26.66 4.92
C GLU A 338 -13.89 25.44 5.78
N ARG A 339 -13.53 25.40 7.06
CA ARG A 339 -13.84 24.23 7.93
C ARG A 339 -15.34 23.95 8.03
N GLU A 340 -16.16 24.98 8.28
CA GLU A 340 -17.63 24.82 8.38
C GLU A 340 -18.23 24.33 7.05
N PHE A 341 -17.61 24.66 5.92
CA PHE A 341 -18.02 24.20 4.58
C PHE A 341 -17.61 22.74 4.33
N VAL A 342 -16.41 22.33 4.75
CA VAL A 342 -15.94 20.93 4.67
C VAL A 342 -16.88 20.01 5.46
N GLU A 343 -17.16 20.35 6.73
CA GLU A 343 -18.11 19.63 7.57
C GLU A 343 -19.52 19.53 6.91
N GLU A 344 -19.95 20.56 6.18
CA GLU A 344 -21.23 20.57 5.45
C GLU A 344 -21.22 19.70 4.16
N VAL A 345 -20.05 19.48 3.55
CA VAL A 345 -19.90 18.63 2.35
C VAL A 345 -19.78 17.16 2.75
N GLU A 346 -18.99 16.84 3.78
CA GLU A 346 -18.89 15.49 4.40
C GLU A 346 -20.28 14.94 4.71
N ILE A 347 -21.11 15.73 5.40
CA ILE A 347 -22.49 15.35 5.75
C ILE A 347 -23.30 15.01 4.50
N GLN A 348 -23.11 15.73 3.38
CA GLN A 348 -23.86 15.49 2.15
C GLN A 348 -23.39 14.25 1.39
N PHE A 349 -22.09 13.94 1.39
CA PHE A 349 -21.60 12.65 0.89
C PHE A 349 -22.18 11.49 1.70
N LYS A 350 -22.22 11.62 3.03
CA LYS A 350 -22.88 10.65 3.91
C LYS A 350 -24.37 10.52 3.62
N GLU A 351 -25.11 11.62 3.43
CA GLU A 351 -26.54 11.60 3.08
C GLU A 351 -26.82 10.98 1.69
N LEU A 352 -25.90 11.15 0.73
CA LEU A 352 -25.98 10.56 -0.61
C LEU A 352 -25.80 9.04 -0.51
N ARG A 353 -24.71 8.62 0.11
CA ARG A 353 -24.32 7.23 0.35
C ARG A 353 -25.40 6.47 1.13
N ASP A 354 -25.85 7.02 2.27
CA ASP A 354 -26.95 6.47 3.07
C ASP A 354 -28.26 6.43 2.27
N GLY A 355 -28.45 7.38 1.34
CA GLY A 355 -29.61 7.46 0.46
C GLY A 355 -29.72 6.31 -0.54
N PHE A 356 -28.58 5.84 -1.07
CA PHE A 356 -28.52 4.64 -1.93
C PHE A 356 -28.91 3.37 -1.15
N ARG A 357 -28.34 3.15 0.05
CA ARG A 357 -28.72 2.04 0.95
C ARG A 357 -30.19 2.09 1.35
N GLN A 358 -30.75 3.28 1.61
CA GLN A 358 -32.16 3.46 1.99
C GLN A 358 -33.15 3.31 0.83
N GLY A 359 -32.68 3.22 -0.42
CA GLY A 359 -33.55 3.12 -1.59
C GLY A 359 -34.33 4.43 -1.86
N ARG A 360 -33.71 5.59 -1.64
CA ARG A 360 -34.35 6.90 -1.87
C ARG A 360 -34.71 7.10 -3.36
N PRO A 361 -35.73 7.93 -3.68
CA PRO A 361 -36.07 8.21 -5.07
C PRO A 361 -34.89 8.79 -5.85
N GLN A 362 -34.65 8.28 -7.07
CA GLN A 362 -33.52 8.72 -7.91
C GLN A 362 -33.53 10.24 -8.17
N GLU A 363 -34.70 10.88 -8.22
CA GLU A 363 -34.83 12.34 -8.37
C GLU A 363 -34.32 13.11 -7.13
N GLU A 364 -34.43 12.55 -5.92
CA GLU A 364 -33.84 13.14 -4.71
C GLU A 364 -32.32 12.96 -4.68
N LEU A 365 -31.83 11.80 -5.11
CA LEU A 365 -30.39 11.49 -5.14
C LEU A 365 -29.67 12.33 -6.20
N GLN A 366 -30.26 12.51 -7.38
CA GLN A 366 -29.77 13.45 -8.40
C GLN A 366 -29.71 14.87 -7.86
N ALA A 367 -30.75 15.35 -7.17
CA ALA A 367 -30.78 16.70 -6.61
C ALA A 367 -29.66 16.92 -5.56
N LEU A 368 -29.33 15.89 -4.78
CA LEU A 368 -28.23 15.92 -3.82
C LEU A 368 -26.85 15.91 -4.52
N VAL A 369 -26.66 15.09 -5.56
CA VAL A 369 -25.44 15.11 -6.40
C VAL A 369 -25.26 16.46 -7.10
N ASP A 370 -26.34 17.09 -7.58
CA ASP A 370 -26.30 18.43 -8.18
C ASP A 370 -25.88 19.49 -7.14
N GLU A 371 -26.33 19.36 -5.89
CA GLU A 371 -25.97 20.26 -4.79
C GLU A 371 -24.49 20.11 -4.37
N ILE A 372 -24.04 18.87 -4.14
CA ILE A 372 -22.63 18.56 -3.86
C ILE A 372 -21.76 19.05 -5.02
N SER A 373 -22.18 18.81 -6.27
CA SER A 373 -21.45 19.30 -7.46
C SER A 373 -21.30 20.82 -7.48
N GLY A 374 -22.31 21.57 -7.05
CA GLY A 374 -22.23 23.04 -6.92
C GLY A 374 -21.29 23.48 -5.80
N LYS A 375 -21.22 22.74 -4.67
CA LYS A 375 -20.24 22.98 -3.61
C LYS A 375 -18.83 22.66 -4.07
N LEU A 376 -18.62 21.59 -4.83
CA LEU A 376 -17.32 21.27 -5.42
C LEU A 376 -16.85 22.35 -6.40
N ASP A 377 -17.73 22.99 -7.16
CA ASP A 377 -17.34 24.17 -7.96
C ASP A 377 -16.86 25.33 -7.09
N HIS A 378 -17.47 25.55 -5.91
CA HIS A 378 -17.00 26.54 -4.96
C HIS A 378 -15.65 26.16 -4.32
N ALA A 379 -15.47 24.89 -3.95
CA ALA A 379 -14.18 24.38 -3.47
C ALA A 379 -13.06 24.64 -4.50
N LEU A 380 -13.35 24.44 -5.79
CA LEU A 380 -12.42 24.74 -6.87
C LEU A 380 -12.08 26.23 -6.96
N GLU A 381 -13.06 27.13 -6.82
CA GLU A 381 -12.82 28.58 -6.76
C GLU A 381 -11.95 28.99 -5.56
N VAL A 382 -12.14 28.33 -4.41
CA VAL A 382 -11.35 28.57 -3.19
C VAL A 382 -9.92 28.06 -3.33
N LEU A 383 -9.69 26.94 -4.01
CA LEU A 383 -8.40 26.25 -4.10
C LEU A 383 -7.46 26.78 -5.20
N GLN A 384 -7.95 27.61 -6.13
CA GLN A 384 -7.14 28.32 -7.13
C GLN A 384 -6.34 29.52 -6.55
#